data_AF-A0A916TTT1-F1
#
_entry.id   AF-A0A916TTT1-F1
#
_cell.length_a   1.000
_cell.length_b   1.000
_cell.length_c   1.000
_cell.angle_alpha   90.00
_cell.angle_beta   90.00
_cell.angle_gamma   90.00
#
_symmetry.space_group_name_H-M   'P 1'
#
loop_
_entity.id
_entity.type
_entity.pdbx_description
1 polymer ?
#
loop_
_entity_poly.entity_id
_entity_poly.type
_entity_poly.pdbx_seq_one_letter_code
_entity_poly.pdbx_strand_id
1 'polypeptide(L)' 'MPLFLLVLEEDGRGEPKKIEFISEDPSQAFEILKQEQSGRAAVLWQEGKRLGTLQRTKAGVWELAH' A
#
# COMPACT_ATOMS: atom_id res chain seq x y z
N MET A 1 6.09 1.87 18.28
CA MET A 1 5.71 2.17 16.88
C MET A 1 5.05 0.92 16.31
N PRO A 2 3.79 0.98 15.83
CA PRO A 2 3.08 -0.16 15.27
C PRO A 2 3.72 -0.74 14.00
N LEU A 3 3.48 -2.03 13.75
CA LEU A 3 3.87 -2.72 12.53
C LEU A 3 2.76 -2.58 11.48
N PHE A 4 3.14 -2.14 10.29
CA PHE A 4 2.28 -2.05 9.12
C PHE A 4 2.75 -2.99 8.01
N LEU A 5 1.79 -3.42 7.19
CA LEU A 5 2.02 -4.25 6.02
C LEU A 5 1.25 -3.65 4.83
N LEU A 6 1.97 -3.35 3.76
CA LEU A 6 1.42 -3.03 2.45
C LEU A 6 1.44 -4.28 1.57
N VAL A 7 0.30 -4.63 0.98
CA VAL A 7 0.18 -5.72 0.02
C VAL A 7 -0.25 -5.13 -1.32
N LEU A 8 0.64 -5.11 -2.30
CA LEU A 8 0.32 -4.67 -3.66
C LEU A 8 -0.31 -5.82 -4.43
N GLU A 9 -1.51 -5.60 -4.97
CA GLU A 9 -2.28 -6.57 -5.74
C GLU A 9 -1.60 -6.90 -7.07
N GLU A 10 -1.92 -8.09 -7.58
CA GLU A 10 -1.28 -8.66 -8.77
C GLU A 10 -1.97 -8.21 -10.06
N ASP A 11 -1.20 -7.75 -11.05
CA ASP A 11 -1.68 -7.51 -12.42
C ASP A 11 -1.64 -8.79 -13.29
N GLY A 12 -1.67 -9.97 -12.67
CA GLY A 12 -1.76 -11.28 -13.35
C GLY A 12 -0.47 -11.87 -13.93
N ARG A 13 0.73 -11.47 -13.47
CA ARG A 13 2.03 -12.01 -13.97
C ARG A 13 3.14 -12.21 -12.93
N GLY A 14 2.91 -12.10 -11.63
CA GLY A 14 3.97 -12.37 -10.64
C GLY A 14 3.59 -12.00 -9.22
N GLU A 15 4.17 -12.68 -8.23
CA GLU A 15 3.68 -12.71 -6.85
C GLU A 15 3.32 -11.35 -6.22
N PRO A 16 2.26 -11.31 -5.37
CA PRO A 16 1.87 -10.10 -4.65
C PRO A 16 3.04 -9.57 -3.81
N LYS A 17 3.39 -8.30 -4.01
CA LYS A 17 4.51 -7.67 -3.31
C LYS A 17 4.04 -7.25 -1.92
N LYS A 18 4.71 -7.78 -0.90
CA LYS A 18 4.49 -7.45 0.50
C LYS A 18 5.61 -6.55 0.99
N ILE A 19 5.26 -5.43 1.59
CA ILE A 19 6.22 -4.48 2.17
C ILE A 19 5.83 -4.27 3.63
N GLU A 20 6.70 -4.72 4.53
CA GLU A 20 6.53 -4.52 5.97
C GLU A 20 7.32 -3.28 6.41
N PHE A 21 6.72 -2.44 7.24
CA PHE A 21 7.37 -1.26 7.78
C PHE A 21 6.84 -0.91 9.17
N ILE A 22 7.69 -0.29 9.97
CA ILE A 22 7.35 0.20 11.32
C ILE A 22 7.25 1.72 11.24
N SER A 23 6.14 2.29 11.70
CA SER A 23 5.89 3.73 11.69
C SER A 23 5.05 4.15 12.88
N GLU A 24 5.05 5.42 13.25
CA GLU A 24 4.08 5.99 14.18
C GLU A 24 2.74 6.32 13.51
N ASP A 25 2.78 6.59 12.21
CA ASP A 25 1.63 7.01 11.40
C ASP A 25 1.47 6.11 10.15
N PRO A 26 0.26 5.60 9.86
CA PRO A 26 -0.04 4.91 8.61
C PRO A 26 0.23 5.73 7.35
N SER A 27 0.31 7.07 7.42
CA SER A 27 0.61 7.95 6.28
C SER A 27 1.96 7.65 5.60
N GLN A 28 2.91 7.06 6.33
CA GLN A 28 4.19 6.59 5.78
C GLN A 28 4.01 5.58 4.62
N ALA A 29 2.87 4.89 4.58
CA ALA A 29 2.50 4.02 3.46
C ALA A 29 2.52 4.75 2.11
N PHE A 30 2.08 6.01 2.06
CA PHE A 30 2.03 6.80 0.83
C PHE A 30 3.42 7.16 0.30
N GLU A 31 4.39 7.42 1.18
CA GLU A 31 5.77 7.68 0.77
C GLU A 31 6.44 6.43 0.19
N ILE A 32 6.16 5.25 0.77
CA ILE A 32 6.61 3.97 0.22
C ILE A 32 5.98 3.76 -1.16
N LEU A 33 4.67 3.95 -1.29
CA LEU A 33 3.94 3.77 -2.54
C LEU A 33 4.30 4.80 -3.62
N LYS A 34 4.74 6.00 -3.25
CA LYS A 34 5.22 7.02 -4.19
C LYS A 34 6.45 6.56 -4.97
N GLN A 35 7.30 5.74 -4.35
CA GLN A 35 8.46 5.13 -5.01
C GLN A 35 8.04 3.95 -5.90
N GLU A 36 6.91 3.31 -5.59
CA GLU A 36 6.34 2.24 -6.41
C GLU A 36 5.64 2.82 -7.65
N GLN A 37 6.31 2.72 -8.79
CA GLN A 37 5.75 3.17 -10.08
C GLN A 37 4.66 2.23 -10.63
N SER A 38 4.25 1.22 -9.88
CA SER A 38 3.19 0.31 -10.31
C SER A 38 1.83 1.03 -10.32
N GLY A 39 0.96 0.68 -11.26
CA GLY A 39 -0.44 1.11 -11.28
C GLY A 39 -1.35 0.25 -10.40
N ARG A 40 -0.77 -0.57 -9.52
CA ARG A 40 -1.47 -1.60 -8.76
C ARG A 40 -2.28 -1.00 -7.64
N ALA A 41 -3.38 -1.66 -7.27
CA ALA A 41 -3.99 -1.41 -5.97
C ALA A 41 -3.09 -1.95 -4.86
N ALA A 42 -3.15 -1.35 -3.68
CA ALA A 42 -2.43 -1.80 -2.49
C ALA A 42 -3.37 -1.87 -1.30
N VAL A 43 -3.22 -2.85 -0.44
CA VAL A 43 -4.00 -2.97 0.80
C VAL A 43 -3.08 -2.67 1.98
N LEU A 44 -3.50 -1.74 2.84
CA LEU A 44 -2.79 -1.40 4.06
C LEU A 44 -3.35 -2.18 5.25
N TRP A 45 -2.45 -2.80 5.99
CA TRP A 45 -2.72 -3.55 7.21
C TRP A 45 -1.90 -2.97 8.35
N GLN A 46 -2.45 -3.04 9.56
CA GLN A 46 -1.77 -2.73 10.81
C GLN A 46 -2.02 -3.88 11.77
N GLU A 47 -0.96 -4.57 12.20
CA GLU A 47 -1.05 -5.64 13.20
C GLU A 47 -2.15 -6.70 12.90
N GLY A 48 -2.32 -7.03 11.61
CA GLY A 48 -3.33 -7.99 11.14
C GLY A 48 -4.73 -7.41 10.90
N LYS A 49 -4.97 -6.13 11.22
CA LYS A 49 -6.20 -5.40 10.88
C LYS A 49 -6.04 -4.67 9.54
N ARG A 50 -6.96 -4.91 8.60
CA ARG A 50 -7.04 -4.13 7.36
C ARG A 50 -7.49 -2.70 7.68
N LEU A 51 -6.67 -1.72 7.32
CA LEU A 51 -6.96 -0.29 7.48
C LEU A 51 -7.70 0.28 6.28
N GLY A 52 -7.35 -0.16 5.06
CA GLY A 52 -7.99 0.32 3.85
C GLY A 52 -7.28 -0.18 2.58
N THR A 53 -7.89 0.14 1.45
CA THR A 53 -7.28 -0.06 0.12
C THR A 53 -6.79 1.28 -0.41
N LEU A 54 -5.67 1.25 -1.10
CA LEU A 54 -5.00 2.38 -1.72
C LEU A 54 -4.97 2.10 -3.22
N GLN A 55 -5.32 3.09 -4.03
CA GLN A 55 -5.26 2.98 -5.48
C GLN A 55 -4.47 4.13 -6.06
N ARG A 56 -3.78 3.87 -7.16
CA ARG A 56 -3.08 4.91 -7.90
C ARG A 56 -4.01 5.46 -8.99
N THR A 57 -4.31 6.74 -8.89
CA THR A 57 -5.09 7.48 -9.89
C THR A 57 -4.35 7.54 -11.22
N LYS A 58 -5.08 7.85 -12.31
CA LYS A 58 -4.48 8.11 -13.64
C LYS A 58 -3.49 9.28 -13.65
N ALA A 59 -3.61 10.20 -12.68
CA ALA A 59 -2.66 11.31 -12.48
C ALA A 59 -1.38 10.89 -11.73
N GLY A 60 -1.25 9.62 -11.34
CA GLY A 60 -0.10 9.09 -10.62
C GLY A 60 -0.10 9.33 -9.12
N VAL A 61 -1.19 9.89 -8.57
CA VAL A 61 -1.39 10.14 -7.14
C VAL A 61 -2.04 8.94 -6.47
N TRP A 62 -1.60 8.58 -5.26
CA TRP A 62 -2.20 7.53 -4.46
C TRP A 62 -3.31 8.09 -3.57
N GLU A 63 -4.44 7.39 -3.53
CA GLU A 63 -5.62 7.77 -2.75
C GLU A 63 -6.22 6.55 -2.04
N LEU A 64 -7.03 6.81 -1.01
CA LEU A 64 -7.84 5.77 -0.38
C LEU A 64 -8.98 5.36 -1.32
N ALA A 65 -9.04 4.08 -1.65
CA ALA A 65 -10.16 3.47 -2.36
C ALA A 65 -11.27 3.10 -1.35
N HIS A 66 -12.52 3.43 -1.71
CA HIS A 66 -13.73 3.12 -0.95
C HIS A 66 -14.20 1.68 -1.17
#